data_AF-A0A3E2H2Z8-F1
#
_entry.id   AF-A0A3E2H2Z8-F1
#
_cell.length_a   1.000
_cell.length_b   1.000
_cell.length_c   1.000
_cell.angle_alpha   90.00
_cell.angle_beta   90.00
_cell.angle_gamma   90.00
#
_symmetry.space_group_name_H-M   'P 1'
#
loop_
_entity.id
_entity.type
_entity.pdbx_description
1 polymer ?
#
loop_
_entity_poly.entity_id
_entity_poly.type
_entity_poly.pdbx_seq_one_letter_code
_entity_poly.pdbx_strand_id
1 'polypeptide(L)' 'MKPQGHETLGFGSFGKFYYDPQGEALSKYGFTELEGGIAVLRPDGYLGLATVLDKEAEVDAYFTPIFKNAAV' A
#
# COMPACT_ATOMS: atom_id res chain seq x y z
N MET A 1 5.85 9.57 11.82
CA MET A 1 5.88 8.22 12.45
C MET A 1 7.15 7.52 11.98
N LYS A 2 7.91 6.86 12.87
CA LYS A 2 9.04 6.02 12.45
C LYS A 2 8.49 4.63 12.07
N PRO A 3 9.13 3.90 11.14
CA PRO A 3 8.76 2.51 10.87
C PRO A 3 9.17 1.64 12.06
N GLN A 4 8.22 0.90 12.63
CA GLN A 4 8.38 0.13 13.88
C GLN A 4 7.64 -1.21 13.86
N GLY A 5 7.02 -1.57 12.73
CA GLY A 5 6.31 -2.84 12.62
C GLY A 5 7.22 -4.06 12.73
N HIS A 6 8.50 -3.97 12.32
CA HIS A 6 9.46 -5.06 12.48
C HIS A 6 9.72 -5.40 13.96
N GLU A 7 9.95 -4.36 14.77
CA GLU A 7 10.17 -4.48 16.22
C GLU A 7 8.93 -5.02 16.93
N THR A 8 7.74 -4.67 16.41
CA THR A 8 6.46 -5.01 17.03
C THR A 8 5.97 -6.40 16.66
N LEU A 9 6.22 -6.87 15.42
CA LEU A 9 5.62 -8.08 14.87
C LEU A 9 6.64 -9.17 14.47
N GLY A 10 7.93 -8.87 14.51
CA GLY A 10 9.00 -9.88 14.41
C GLY A 10 9.31 -10.40 13.00
N PHE A 11 8.76 -9.81 11.93
CA PHE A 11 9.03 -10.21 10.54
C PHE A 11 9.64 -9.07 9.70
N GLY A 12 10.48 -9.43 8.74
CA GLY A 12 11.07 -8.46 7.79
C GLY A 12 10.05 -7.99 6.77
N SER A 13 10.10 -6.71 6.40
CA SER A 13 9.18 -6.10 5.44
C SER A 13 9.88 -5.70 4.13
N PHE A 14 9.15 -5.77 3.02
CA PHE A 14 9.52 -5.05 1.82
C PHE A 14 9.16 -3.57 2.03
N GLY A 15 10.17 -2.72 2.24
CA GLY A 15 9.98 -1.29 2.48
C GLY A 15 9.65 -0.92 3.94
N LYS A 16 9.05 0.26 4.14
CA LYS A 16 8.72 0.80 5.47
C LYS A 16 7.46 0.12 6.02
N PHE A 17 7.50 -0.27 7.28
CA PHE A 17 6.39 -0.97 7.93
C PHE A 17 5.97 -0.26 9.22
N TYR A 18 4.67 0.00 9.32
CA TYR A 18 4.05 0.78 10.40
C TYR A 18 2.96 -0.06 11.05
N TYR A 19 2.85 0.07 12.38
CA TYR A 19 1.79 -0.58 13.14
C TYR A 19 0.74 0.46 13.53
N ASP A 20 -0.53 0.14 13.30
CA ASP A 20 -1.69 0.96 13.63
C ASP A 20 -2.55 0.23 14.68
N PRO A 21 -2.18 0.30 15.97
CA PRO A 21 -2.86 -0.48 17.01
C PRO A 21 -4.32 -0.05 17.25
N GLN A 22 -4.67 1.18 16.87
CA GLN A 22 -5.98 1.77 17.10
C GLN A 22 -6.86 1.78 15.84
N GLY A 23 -6.33 1.33 14.70
CA GLY A 23 -7.04 1.35 13.43
C GLY A 23 -7.36 2.76 12.91
N GLU A 24 -6.66 3.79 13.40
CA GLU A 24 -6.95 5.19 13.05
C GLU A 24 -6.64 5.47 11.58
N ALA A 25 -5.54 4.93 11.06
CA ALA A 25 -5.18 5.10 9.66
C ALA A 25 -6.14 4.30 8.77
N LEU A 26 -6.45 3.06 9.18
CA LEU A 26 -7.38 2.19 8.48
C LEU A 26 -8.76 2.85 8.30
N SER A 27 -9.34 3.36 9.40
CA SER A 27 -10.61 4.08 9.37
C SER A 27 -10.54 5.37 8.57
N LYS A 28 -9.48 6.16 8.75
CA LYS A 28 -9.29 7.45 8.05
C LYS A 28 -9.21 7.31 6.54
N TYR A 29 -8.61 6.24 6.05
CA TYR A 29 -8.42 6.01 4.61
C TYR A 29 -9.48 5.10 3.98
N GLY A 30 -10.49 4.67 4.76
CA GLY A 30 -11.64 3.93 4.24
C GLY A 30 -11.36 2.44 3.98
N PHE A 31 -10.34 1.87 4.62
CA PHE A 31 -10.09 0.43 4.60
C PHE A 31 -10.83 -0.27 5.74
N THR A 32 -11.05 -1.58 5.61
CA THR A 32 -11.61 -2.43 6.68
C THR A 32 -10.53 -3.35 7.25
N GLU A 33 -10.61 -3.69 8.54
CA GLU A 33 -9.64 -4.61 9.17
C GLU A 33 -9.67 -6.00 8.53
N LEU A 34 -10.85 -6.41 8.06
CA LEU A 34 -11.07 -7.74 7.49
C LEU A 34 -10.50 -7.86 6.08
N GLU A 35 -10.60 -6.82 5.25
CA GLU A 35 -10.25 -6.88 3.83
C GLU A 35 -8.91 -6.19 3.53
N GLY A 36 -8.53 -5.19 4.31
CA GLY A 36 -7.37 -4.34 4.03
C GLY A 36 -7.47 -3.65 2.66
N GLY A 37 -6.32 -3.27 2.10
CA GLY A 37 -6.26 -2.80 0.72
C GLY A 37 -4.95 -2.12 0.34
N ILE A 38 -4.91 -1.65 -0.90
CA ILE A 38 -3.76 -1.02 -1.56
C ILE A 38 -4.19 0.37 -2.03
N ALA A 39 -3.47 1.40 -1.63
CA ALA A 39 -3.59 2.74 -2.21
C ALA A 39 -2.28 3.10 -2.92
N VAL A 40 -2.39 3.47 -4.20
CA VAL A 40 -1.27 3.99 -5.00
C VAL A 40 -1.38 5.50 -5.06
N LEU A 41 -0.36 6.19 -4.56
CA LEU A 41 -0.23 7.64 -4.66
C LEU A 41 0.70 8.01 -5.82
N ARG A 42 0.31 9.02 -6.59
CA ARG A 42 1.17 9.68 -7.56
C ARG A 42 2.25 10.52 -6.86
N PRO A 43 3.37 10.86 -7.54
CA PRO A 43 4.41 11.71 -6.96
C PRO A 43 3.94 13.10 -6.51
N ASP A 44 2.84 13.60 -7.06
CA ASP A 44 2.19 14.86 -6.67
C ASP A 44 1.27 14.75 -5.45
N GLY A 45 1.16 13.55 -4.85
CA GLY A 45 0.35 13.29 -3.66
C GLY A 45 -1.12 12.96 -3.95
N TYR A 46 -1.54 12.90 -5.21
CA TYR A 46 -2.90 12.50 -5.56
C TYR A 46 -3.07 10.98 -5.56
N LEU A 47 -4.26 10.52 -5.16
CA LEU A 47 -4.65 9.11 -5.28
C LEU A 47 -4.77 8.71 -6.76
N GLY A 48 -4.01 7.71 -7.17
CA GLY A 48 -4.05 7.15 -8.53
C GLY A 48 -4.89 5.89 -8.64
N LEU A 49 -4.81 5.00 -7.64
CA LEU A 49 -5.57 3.76 -7.56
C LEU A 49 -5.87 3.43 -6.09
N ALA A 50 -7.05 2.89 -5.82
CA ALA A 50 -7.37 2.18 -4.58
C ALA A 50 -8.02 0.85 -4.93
N THR A 51 -7.54 -0.25 -4.35
CA THR A 51 -8.07 -1.59 -4.59
C THR A 51 -7.88 -2.49 -3.36
N VAL A 52 -8.47 -3.68 -3.37
CA VAL A 52 -8.35 -4.68 -2.30
C VAL A 52 -7.11 -5.56 -2.51
N LEU A 53 -6.69 -6.29 -1.47
CA LEU A 53 -5.40 -7.01 -1.46
C LEU A 53 -5.29 -8.15 -2.49
N ASP A 54 -6.41 -8.71 -2.97
CA ASP A 54 -6.49 -9.82 -3.93
C ASP A 54 -6.68 -9.35 -5.39
N LYS A 55 -6.37 -8.09 -5.67
CA LYS A 55 -6.52 -7.45 -7.00
C LYS A 55 -5.19 -6.98 -7.56
N GLU A 56 -4.17 -7.83 -7.51
CA GLU A 56 -2.84 -7.53 -8.06
C GLU A 56 -2.89 -7.13 -9.55
N ALA A 57 -3.82 -7.70 -10.32
CA ALA A 57 -4.02 -7.37 -11.73
C ALA A 57 -4.43 -5.90 -11.97
N GLU A 58 -5.15 -5.27 -11.02
CA GLU A 58 -5.52 -3.85 -11.12
C GLU A 58 -4.31 -2.94 -10.87
N VAL A 59 -3.42 -3.35 -9.96
CA VAL A 59 -2.16 -2.65 -9.70
C VAL A 59 -1.25 -2.72 -10.92
N ASP A 60 -1.12 -3.90 -11.54
CA ASP A 60 -0.32 -4.07 -12.75
C ASP A 60 -0.89 -3.27 -13.94
N ALA A 61 -2.21 -3.31 -14.13
CA ALA A 61 -2.88 -2.53 -15.16
C ALA A 61 -2.73 -1.01 -14.97
N TYR A 62 -2.67 -0.53 -13.72
CA TYR A 62 -2.42 0.87 -13.42
C TYR A 62 -1.01 1.31 -13.83
N PHE A 63 0.02 0.49 -13.55
CA PHE A 63 1.41 0.87 -13.80
C PHE A 63 1.91 0.57 -15.22
N THR A 64 1.34 -0.44 -15.91
CA THR A 64 1.71 -0.84 -17.28
C THR A 64 1.78 0.33 -18.28
N PRO A 65 0.79 1.22 -18.38
CA PRO A 65 0.86 2.35 -19.33
C PRO A 65 1.81 3.47 -18.86
N ILE A 66 2.18 3.51 -17.57
CA ILE A 66 2.98 4.58 -16.97
C ILE A 66 4.48 4.30 -17.16
N PHE A 67 4.90 3.08 -16.90
CA PHE A 67 6.30 2.69 -17.04
C PHE A 67 6.54 2.14 -18.45
N LYS A 68 7.47 2.75 -19.19
CA LYS A 68 8.05 2.08 -20.35
C LYS A 68 8.82 0.88 -19.82
N ASN A 69 8.59 -0.31 -20.37
CA ASN A 69 9.43 -1.47 -20.12
C ASN A 69 10.90 -1.02 -20.20
N ALA A 70 11.62 -1.13 -19.08
CA ALA A 70 13.06 -1.06 -19.14
C ALA A 70 13.47 -2.22 -20.04
N ALA A 71 13.98 -1.91 -21.23
CA ALA A 71 14.57 -2.92 -22.10
C ALA A 71 15.65 -3.63 -21.27
N VAL A 72 15.37 -4.88 -20.91
CA VAL A 72 16.36 -5.80 -20.33
C VAL A 72 17.19 -6.35 -21.47
#